data_AF-A0AAW1Q2D4-F1
#
_entry.id   AF-A0AAW1Q2D4-F1
#
_cell.length_a   1.000
_cell.length_b   1.000
_cell.length_c   1.000
_cell.angle_alpha   90.00
_cell.angle_beta   90.00
_cell.angle_gamma   90.00
#
_symmetry.space_group_name_H-M   'P 1'
#
loop_
_entity.id
_entity.type
_entity.pdbx_description
1 polymer ?
#
loop_
_entity_poly.entity_id
_entity_poly.type
_entity_poly.pdbx_seq_one_letter_code
_entity_poly.pdbx_strand_id
1 'polypeptide(L)'
;MPRTPTDRALYERVKRQAKRTFRSWPSARASQWLVAEYQKRGGKYRGKASGGLDRWRREAWSNVCAPGMPRCGTGPGEKGQVCRPSRRVSSRTPTPLAHQLTPAQRRRLCAQKRSRPGDRLSF
;
A
#
# COMPACT_ATOMS: atom_id res chain seq x y z
N MET A 1 -2.61 14.68 -3.18
CA MET A 1 -4.03 15.02 -3.25
C MET A 1 -4.81 13.78 -3.62
N PRO A 2 -5.92 13.45 -2.95
CA PRO A 2 -6.78 12.35 -3.34
C PRO A 2 -7.36 12.61 -4.74
N ARG A 3 -7.71 11.53 -5.45
CA ARG A 3 -8.33 11.62 -6.77
C ARG A 3 -9.72 12.25 -6.65
N THR A 4 -9.98 13.28 -7.44
CA THR A 4 -11.27 13.98 -7.44
C THR A 4 -12.11 13.53 -8.63
N PRO A 5 -13.39 13.16 -8.45
CA PRO A 5 -14.30 12.89 -9.56
C PRO A 5 -14.40 14.10 -10.49
N THR A 6 -14.28 13.87 -11.79
CA THR A 6 -14.41 14.93 -12.81
C THR A 6 -15.83 15.40 -13.00
N ASP A 7 -16.80 14.50 -12.82
CA ASP A 7 -18.23 14.79 -12.87
C ASP A 7 -18.84 14.50 -11.49
N ARG A 8 -19.04 15.58 -10.73
CA ARG A 8 -19.60 15.49 -9.38
C ARG A 8 -21.07 15.07 -9.39
N ALA A 9 -21.85 15.46 -10.40
CA ALA A 9 -23.27 15.14 -10.48
C ALA A 9 -23.51 13.66 -10.78
N LEU A 10 -22.72 13.08 -11.69
CA LEU A 10 -22.72 11.64 -11.94
C LEU A 10 -22.24 10.87 -10.70
N TYR A 11 -21.18 11.32 -10.05
CA TYR A 11 -20.64 10.69 -8.84
C TYR A 11 -21.68 10.63 -7.71
N GLU A 12 -22.35 11.75 -7.41
CA GLU A 12 -23.37 11.79 -6.35
C GLU A 12 -24.61 10.94 -6.71
N ARG A 13 -24.99 10.85 -8.01
CA ARG A 13 -26.04 9.93 -8.46
C ARG A 13 -25.68 8.47 -8.18
N VAL A 14 -24.48 8.04 -8.58
CA VAL A 14 -24.00 6.67 -8.33
C VAL A 14 -23.86 6.41 -6.82
N LYS A 15 -23.42 7.39 -6.04
CA LYS A 15 -23.34 7.29 -4.58
C LYS A 15 -24.71 7.08 -3.92
N ARG A 16 -25.73 7.82 -4.35
CA ARG A 16 -27.11 7.60 -3.88
C ARG A 16 -27.61 6.21 -4.25
N GLN A 17 -27.27 5.73 -5.45
CA GLN A 17 -27.62 4.38 -5.87
C GLN A 17 -26.93 3.33 -4.99
N ALA A 18 -25.63 3.49 -4.72
CA ALA A 18 -24.90 2.60 -3.83
C ALA A 18 -25.52 2.54 -2.43
N LYS A 19 -25.89 3.69 -1.86
CA LYS A 19 -26.57 3.76 -0.55
C LYS A 19 -27.92 3.05 -0.51
N ARG A 20 -28.61 2.91 -1.64
CA ARG A 20 -29.89 2.18 -1.75
C ARG A 20 -29.69 0.69 -1.96
N THR A 21 -28.65 0.29 -2.70
CA THR A 21 -28.37 -1.11 -3.03
C THR A 21 -27.67 -1.86 -1.89
N PHE A 22 -26.75 -1.19 -1.18
CA PHE A 22 -25.95 -1.82 -0.13
C PHE A 22 -26.53 -1.52 1.26
N ARG A 23 -26.80 -2.57 2.04
CA ARG A 23 -27.30 -2.46 3.42
C ARG A 23 -26.38 -1.63 4.33
N SER A 24 -25.07 -1.69 4.09
CA SER A 24 -24.07 -0.99 4.90
C SER A 24 -23.20 -0.10 4.02
N TRP A 25 -23.32 1.21 4.25
CA TRP A 25 -22.54 2.25 3.58
C TRP A 25 -21.79 3.10 4.62
N PRO A 26 -20.48 3.33 4.45
CA PRO A 26 -19.59 2.78 3.43
C PRO A 26 -19.10 1.37 3.80
N SER A 27 -19.14 0.43 2.84
CA SER A 27 -18.45 -0.87 2.94
C SER A 27 -17.41 -1.00 1.82
N ALA A 28 -16.46 -1.93 1.96
CA ALA A 28 -15.44 -2.16 0.94
C ALA A 28 -16.05 -2.51 -0.42
N ARG A 29 -17.03 -3.43 -0.44
CA ARG A 29 -17.77 -3.81 -1.66
C ARG A 29 -18.58 -2.64 -2.24
N ALA A 30 -19.29 -1.88 -1.40
CA ALA A 30 -20.07 -0.74 -1.88
C ALA A 30 -19.18 0.36 -2.47
N SER A 31 -18.02 0.61 -1.86
CA SER A 31 -17.05 1.59 -2.33
C SER A 31 -16.41 1.17 -3.66
N GLN A 32 -16.07 -0.12 -3.80
CA GLN A 32 -15.56 -0.67 -5.07
C GLN A 32 -16.62 -0.59 -6.18
N TRP A 33 -17.86 -0.98 -5.88
CA TRP A 33 -18.98 -0.89 -6.82
C TRP A 33 -19.21 0.54 -7.30
N LEU A 34 -19.19 1.51 -6.38
CA LEU A 34 -19.35 2.92 -6.73
C LEU A 34 -18.28 3.38 -7.73
N VAL A 35 -17.01 3.04 -7.48
CA VAL A 35 -15.90 3.44 -8.37
C VAL A 35 -16.06 2.80 -9.74
N ALA A 36 -16.37 1.50 -9.79
CA ALA A 36 -16.57 0.76 -11.02
C ALA A 36 -17.76 1.30 -11.82
N GLU A 37 -18.90 1.53 -11.18
CA GLU A 37 -20.12 2.01 -11.83
C GLU A 37 -19.96 3.46 -12.32
N TYR A 38 -19.30 4.31 -11.53
CA TYR A 38 -18.97 5.67 -11.95
C TYR A 38 -18.08 5.67 -13.20
N GLN A 39 -17.05 4.82 -13.24
CA GLN A 39 -16.17 4.68 -14.42
C GLN A 39 -16.90 4.08 -15.61
N LYS A 40 -17.75 3.07 -15.40
CA LYS A 40 -18.59 2.44 -16.43
C LYS A 40 -19.50 3.45 -17.11
N ARG A 41 -20.02 4.43 -16.36
CA ARG A 41 -20.86 5.53 -16.88
C ARG A 41 -20.06 6.68 -17.47
N GLY A 42 -18.77 6.49 -17.76
CA GLY A 42 -17.89 7.50 -18.36
C GLY A 42 -17.24 8.47 -17.37
N GLY A 43 -17.48 8.29 -16.07
CA GLY A 43 -16.89 9.11 -15.02
C GLY A 43 -15.37 8.92 -14.93
N LYS A 44 -14.63 10.02 -14.92
CA LYS A 44 -13.16 10.01 -14.77
C LYS A 44 -12.78 10.58 -13.41
N TYR A 45 -11.53 10.34 -13.01
CA TYR A 45 -10.93 10.96 -11.85
C TYR A 45 -9.75 11.83 -12.30
N ARG A 46 -9.70 13.07 -11.82
CA ARG A 46 -8.56 13.97 -11.99
C ARG A 46 -7.65 13.89 -10.77
N GLY A 47 -6.35 14.10 -10.99
CA GLY A 47 -5.31 14.03 -9.96
C GLY A 47 -4.42 12.81 -10.08
N LYS A 48 -3.19 12.94 -9.55
CA LYS A 48 -2.22 11.83 -9.50
C LYS A 48 -2.75 10.76 -8.55
N ALA A 49 -2.61 9.48 -8.92
CA ALA A 49 -2.76 8.38 -7.97
C ALA A 49 -1.88 8.69 -6.74
N SER A 50 -2.28 8.25 -5.55
CA SER A 50 -1.46 8.38 -4.35
C SER A 50 -0.12 7.71 -4.62
N GLY A 51 0.89 8.50 -4.98
CA GLY A 51 2.19 8.02 -5.46
C GLY A 51 2.97 7.24 -4.42
N GLY A 52 2.42 7.01 -3.22
CA GLY A 52 2.97 6.11 -2.22
C GLY A 52 3.12 4.68 -2.73
N LEU A 53 2.08 4.12 -3.37
CA LEU A 53 2.16 2.75 -3.91
C LEU A 53 3.05 2.65 -5.15
N ASP A 54 3.06 3.68 -5.99
CA ASP A 54 3.95 3.74 -7.15
C ASP A 54 5.42 3.90 -6.72
N ARG A 55 5.67 4.76 -5.73
CA ARG A 55 7.00 4.93 -5.13
C ARG A 55 7.43 3.63 -4.46
N TRP A 56 6.57 3.02 -3.64
CA TRP A 56 6.84 1.74 -3.00
C TRP A 56 7.19 0.66 -4.02
N ARG A 57 6.48 0.59 -5.15
CA ARG A 57 6.85 -0.32 -6.25
C ARG A 57 8.24 -0.03 -6.83
N ARG A 58 8.55 1.24 -7.10
CA ARG A 58 9.87 1.65 -7.62
C ARG A 58 11.02 1.43 -6.64
N GLU A 59 10.74 1.53 -5.34
CA GLU A 59 11.71 1.30 -4.25
C GLU A 59 12.11 -0.19 -4.13
N ALA A 60 11.36 -1.10 -4.77
CA ALA A 60 11.65 -2.54 -4.83
C ALA A 60 11.90 -3.15 -3.43
N TRP A 61 10.87 -3.11 -2.58
CA TRP A 61 10.98 -3.56 -1.19
C TRP A 61 11.15 -5.07 -1.08
N SER A 62 12.16 -5.48 -0.33
CA SER A 62 12.52 -6.89 -0.10
C SER A 62 12.45 -7.24 1.39
N ASN A 63 12.06 -8.48 1.67
CA ASN A 63 12.06 -9.05 3.02
C ASN A 63 13.48 -9.47 3.38
N VAL A 64 14.17 -8.68 4.21
CA VAL A 64 15.57 -8.94 4.57
C VAL A 64 15.76 -10.16 5.48
N CYS A 65 14.68 -10.70 6.04
CA CYS A 65 14.74 -11.84 6.95
C CYS A 65 14.52 -13.19 6.27
N ALA A 66 14.10 -13.20 4.99
CA ALA A 66 13.91 -14.42 4.24
C ALA A 66 15.12 -14.70 3.33
N PRO A 67 15.48 -15.99 3.14
CA PRO A 67 16.51 -16.35 2.17
C PRO A 67 16.10 -15.88 0.78
N GLY A 68 17.07 -15.40 -0.01
CA GLY A 68 16.82 -14.83 -1.33
C GLY A 68 16.13 -13.46 -1.34
N MET A 69 15.85 -12.86 -0.17
CA MET A 69 15.24 -11.53 -0.02
C MET A 69 14.05 -11.27 -0.97
N PRO A 70 13.01 -12.12 -0.92
CA PRO A 70 11.86 -12.01 -1.81
C PRO A 70 11.13 -10.69 -1.61
N ARG A 71 10.33 -10.32 -2.61
CA ARG A 71 9.52 -9.11 -2.57
C ARG A 71 8.56 -9.12 -1.38
N CYS A 72 8.49 -7.99 -0.68
CA CYS A 72 7.56 -7.80 0.42
C CYS A 72 6.09 -7.70 -0.03
N GLY A 73 5.15 -8.06 0.85
CA GLY A 73 3.70 -7.99 0.58
C GLY A 73 3.17 -9.13 -0.29
N THR A 74 3.99 -10.16 -0.52
CA THR A 74 3.63 -11.40 -1.21
C THR A 74 4.19 -12.60 -0.44
N GLY A 75 3.45 -13.70 -0.40
CA GLY A 75 3.91 -14.99 0.14
C GLY A 75 3.51 -15.30 1.60
N PRO A 76 3.74 -16.54 2.05
CA PRO A 76 3.43 -16.99 3.41
C PRO A 76 4.20 -16.17 4.46
N GLY A 77 3.52 -15.79 5.55
CA GLY A 77 4.11 -14.98 6.63
C GLY A 77 4.15 -13.47 6.39
N GLU A 78 3.27 -12.93 5.54
CA GLU A 78 3.08 -11.47 5.32
C GLU A 78 3.05 -10.67 6.64
N LYS A 79 2.34 -11.21 7.65
CA LYS A 79 2.27 -10.67 9.02
C LYS A 79 3.55 -11.00 9.80
N GLY A 80 4.64 -10.31 9.48
CA GLY A 80 5.93 -10.51 10.14
C GLY A 80 7.16 -10.17 9.30
N GLN A 81 6.98 -9.81 8.03
CA GLN A 81 8.08 -9.45 7.15
C GLN A 81 8.79 -8.17 7.62
N VAL A 82 10.12 -8.20 7.59
CA VAL A 82 10.93 -6.98 7.77
C VAL A 82 11.26 -6.44 6.39
N CYS A 83 10.48 -5.46 5.97
CA CYS A 83 10.61 -4.87 4.65
C CYS A 83 11.62 -3.72 4.65
N ARG A 84 12.54 -3.75 3.68
CA ARG A 84 13.49 -2.67 3.41
C ARG A 84 13.48 -2.33 1.91
N PRO A 85 13.61 -1.05 1.53
CA PRO A 85 13.73 -0.67 0.14
C PRO A 85 15.08 -1.12 -0.42
N SER A 86 15.10 -1.62 -1.64
CA SER A 86 16.35 -1.98 -2.33
C SER A 86 16.94 -0.79 -3.09
N ARG A 87 16.08 0.16 -3.50
CA ARG A 87 16.47 1.35 -4.28
C ARG A 87 15.95 2.62 -3.63
N ARG A 88 16.76 3.67 -3.60
CA ARG A 88 16.34 5.01 -3.18
C ARG A 88 15.67 5.72 -4.35
N VAL A 89 14.39 6.07 -4.20
CA VAL A 89 13.59 6.72 -5.26
C VAL A 89 13.23 8.16 -4.89
N SER A 90 13.20 8.50 -3.61
CA SER A 90 12.93 9.86 -3.14
C SER A 90 13.60 10.13 -1.80
N SER A 91 13.59 11.39 -1.37
CA SER A 91 13.96 11.80 -0.01
C SER A 91 13.16 11.09 1.10
N ARG A 92 11.96 10.60 0.77
CA ARG A 92 11.08 9.86 1.68
C ARG A 92 11.32 8.35 1.70
N THR A 93 12.30 7.85 0.96
CA THR A 93 12.68 6.43 1.01
C THR A 93 13.50 6.18 2.27
N PRO A 94 13.09 5.26 3.16
CA PRO A 94 13.82 5.00 4.40
C PRO A 94 15.22 4.45 4.17
N THR A 95 16.17 4.88 4.98
CA THR A 95 17.54 4.37 5.06
C THR A 95 17.72 3.55 6.35
N PRO A 96 18.63 2.57 6.38
CA PRO A 96 19.48 2.08 5.28
C PRO A 96 18.70 1.20 4.27
N LEU A 97 19.22 1.10 3.04
CA LEU A 97 18.69 0.21 2.00
C LEU A 97 18.99 -1.26 2.33
N ALA A 98 18.26 -2.19 1.70
CA ALA A 98 18.39 -3.63 1.94
C ALA A 98 19.83 -4.16 1.75
N HIS A 99 20.55 -3.68 0.73
CA HIS A 99 21.94 -4.07 0.44
C HIS A 99 22.97 -3.40 1.34
N GLN A 100 22.61 -2.33 2.06
CA GLN A 100 23.51 -1.59 2.96
C GLN A 100 23.48 -2.16 4.38
N LEU A 101 22.58 -3.11 4.67
CA LEU A 101 22.49 -3.75 5.97
C LEU A 101 23.61 -4.77 6.16
N THR A 102 24.35 -4.63 7.25
CA THR A 102 25.31 -5.66 7.65
C THR A 102 24.59 -6.93 8.13
N PRO A 103 25.24 -8.10 8.05
CA PRO A 103 24.65 -9.35 8.57
C PRO A 103 24.26 -9.27 10.04
N ALA A 104 25.00 -8.51 10.86
CA ALA A 104 24.68 -8.28 12.26
C ALA A 104 23.42 -7.43 12.44
N GLN A 105 23.31 -6.31 11.72
CA GLN A 105 22.12 -5.45 11.73
C GLN A 105 20.88 -6.20 11.26
N ARG A 106 21.01 -6.98 10.18
CA ARG A 106 19.93 -7.83 9.65
C ARG A 106 19.45 -8.83 10.69
N ARG A 107 20.37 -9.56 11.34
CA ARG A 107 20.02 -10.51 12.41
C ARG A 107 19.28 -9.82 13.56
N ARG A 108 19.74 -8.65 14.01
CA ARG A 108 19.08 -7.87 15.07
C ARG A 108 17.66 -7.48 14.70
N LEU A 109 17.45 -6.94 13.49
CA LEU A 109 16.11 -6.56 13.01
C LEU A 109 15.17 -7.75 12.92
N CYS A 110 15.65 -8.88 12.41
CA CYS A 110 14.86 -10.10 12.30
C CYS A 110 14.51 -10.67 13.68
N ALA A 111 15.46 -10.68 14.62
CA ALA A 111 15.21 -11.09 16.00
C ALA A 111 14.18 -10.18 16.67
N GLN A 112 14.33 -8.86 16.53
CA GLN A 112 13.41 -7.89 17.12
C GLN A 112 11.98 -8.04 16.57
N LYS A 113 11.82 -8.26 15.26
CA LYS A 113 10.49 -8.47 14.66
C LYS A 113 9.84 -9.78 15.13
N ARG A 114 10.63 -10.84 15.33
CA ARG A 114 10.14 -12.10 15.89
C ARG A 114 9.67 -11.94 17.33
N SER A 115 10.43 -11.19 18.15
CA SER A 115 10.05 -10.93 19.55
C SER A 115 8.91 -9.92 19.70
N ARG A 116 8.77 -8.98 18.76
CA ARG A 116 7.75 -7.90 18.79
C ARG A 116 7.10 -7.70 17.41
N PRO A 117 6.18 -8.59 17.01
CA PRO A 117 5.59 -8.57 15.67
C PRO A 117 4.69 -7.35 15.40
N GLY A 118 4.14 -6.70 16.43
CA GLY A 118 3.30 -5.50 16.32
C GLY A 118 4.05 -4.19 16.25
N ASP A 119 5.31 -4.14 16.70
CA ASP A 119 6.04 -2.89 16.82
C ASP A 119 6.50 -2.36 15.46
N ARG A 120 6.33 -1.05 15.28
CA ARG A 120 6.97 -0.31 14.20
C ARG A 120 8.45 -0.20 14.56
N LEU A 121 9.28 -1.01 13.92
CA LEU A 121 10.72 -0.96 14.11
C LEU A 121 11.25 0.42 13.69
N SER A 122 11.69 1.20 14.67
CA SER A 122 12.38 2.48 14.49
C SER A 122 13.85 2.25 14.13
N PHE A 123 14.43 3.19 13.40
CA PHE A 123 15.81 3.20 12.90
C PHE A 123 16.57 4.33 13.55
#